data_AF-A0A2N1V161-F1
#
_entry.id   AF-A0A2N1V161-F1
#
_cell.length_a   1.000
_cell.length_b   1.000
_cell.length_c   1.000
_cell.angle_alpha   90.00
_cell.angle_beta   90.00
_cell.angle_gamma   90.00
#
_symmetry.space_group_name_H-M   'P 1'
#
loop_
_entity.id
_entity.type
_entity.pdbx_description
1 polymer ?
#
loop_
_entity_poly.entity_id
_entity_poly.type
_entity_poly.pdbx_seq_one_letter_code
_entity_poly.pdbx_strand_id
1 'polypeptide(L)'
;MVETPDTAFSRTVKNGFSYYNATNLYTLGLREIRLENHTRFQDDYRMKIVINFNVFHQGDDFSSYNIESFVYDNFLSLLESTLEGFISNYHRGSPWFFEKVEYSRDYFTENHNEINNIITKCNYINGKRKLEFHAYESGIEFCSYEKTDQSRRPTFRFHFYRKKTEQLDKKSHLTDAQIMSIENMYRVEAQLFKGRIDDLSRQLGVSRGSIEDFTNSVLEDNYLKKYIIEIYGINPHRKRKANVEIIKNSCESSYSKRQLIHILDQINQSSIHSARNKYKGAQRKLFDSNLKKLINLGINPINLTSQSPLAIMPPLVEQIF
;
A
#
# COMPACT_ATOMS: atom_id res chain seq x y z
N MET A 1 0.30 -52.19 -5.31
CA MET A 1 0.04 -50.84 -4.78
C MET A 1 0.45 -49.86 -5.85
N VAL A 2 -0.52 -49.15 -6.43
CA VAL A 2 -0.25 -48.15 -7.45
C VAL A 2 -0.02 -46.85 -6.70
N GLU A 3 1.21 -46.34 -6.76
CA GLU A 3 1.54 -44.98 -6.32
C GLU A 3 0.79 -44.00 -7.23
N THR A 4 -0.21 -43.31 -6.69
CA THR A 4 -0.78 -42.14 -7.36
C THR A 4 0.19 -40.98 -7.21
N PRO A 5 0.68 -40.37 -8.30
CA PRO A 5 1.63 -39.27 -8.22
C PRO A 5 0.97 -38.03 -7.63
N ASP A 6 1.62 -37.48 -6.60
CA ASP A 6 1.40 -36.13 -6.09
C ASP A 6 1.64 -35.12 -7.21
N THR A 7 0.56 -34.78 -7.92
CA THR A 7 0.57 -33.71 -8.90
C THR A 7 -0.11 -32.51 -8.28
N ALA A 8 0.71 -31.58 -7.80
CA ALA A 8 0.28 -30.20 -7.59
C ALA A 8 -0.31 -29.70 -8.92
N PHE A 9 -1.64 -29.61 -8.98
CA PHE A 9 -2.32 -29.11 -10.16
C PHE A 9 -2.21 -27.58 -10.18
N SER A 10 -1.31 -27.09 -11.02
CA SER A 10 -1.30 -25.71 -11.48
C SER A 10 -2.11 -25.67 -12.77
N ARG A 11 -3.22 -24.94 -12.77
CA ARG A 11 -3.99 -24.65 -13.99
C ARG A 11 -3.99 -23.14 -14.18
N THR A 12 -3.17 -22.66 -15.11
CA THR A 12 -3.30 -21.29 -15.61
C THR A 12 -4.50 -21.25 -16.53
N VAL A 13 -5.61 -20.68 -16.07
CA VAL A 13 -6.73 -20.36 -16.95
C VAL A 13 -6.47 -18.97 -17.49
N LYS A 14 -5.95 -18.88 -18.72
CA LYS A 14 -5.87 -17.62 -19.47
C LYS A 14 -7.24 -17.32 -20.08
N ASN A 15 -8.18 -16.86 -19.26
CA ASN A 15 -9.42 -16.26 -19.75
C ASN A 15 -9.21 -14.75 -19.80
N GLY A 16 -8.64 -14.26 -20.90
CA GLY A 16 -8.70 -12.84 -21.23
C GLY A 16 -10.05 -12.57 -21.89
N PHE A 17 -10.91 -11.79 -21.23
CA PHE A 17 -12.12 -11.26 -21.86
C PHE A 17 -11.74 -9.94 -22.53
N SER A 18 -11.67 -9.93 -23.85
CA SER A 18 -11.56 -8.71 -24.64
C SER A 18 -12.96 -8.32 -25.10
N TYR A 19 -13.47 -7.18 -24.63
CA TYR A 19 -14.72 -6.63 -25.16
C TYR A 19 -14.42 -5.76 -26.39
N TYR A 20 -15.09 -6.04 -27.50
CA TYR A 20 -14.94 -5.29 -28.75
C TYR A 20 -16.18 -4.43 -28.97
N ASN A 21 -16.02 -3.11 -28.98
CA ASN A 21 -17.02 -2.21 -29.58
C ASN A 21 -16.47 -1.69 -30.90
N ALA A 22 -17.31 -1.62 -31.93
CA ALA A 22 -16.97 -1.54 -33.36
C ALA A 22 -16.17 -0.29 -33.80
N THR A 23 -15.77 0.59 -32.88
CA THR A 23 -14.98 1.79 -33.17
C THR A 23 -13.79 2.04 -32.24
N ASN A 24 -13.62 1.29 -31.13
CA ASN A 24 -12.53 1.55 -30.17
C ASN A 24 -12.04 0.26 -29.48
N LEU A 25 -10.72 0.14 -29.26
CA LEU A 25 -10.10 -0.99 -28.56
C LEU A 25 -9.94 -0.68 -27.06
N TYR A 26 -10.94 -1.05 -26.24
CA TYR A 26 -10.77 -1.11 -24.78
C TYR A 26 -10.32 -2.52 -24.39
N THR A 27 -9.17 -2.64 -23.73
CA THR A 27 -8.71 -3.94 -23.21
C THR A 27 -8.76 -3.93 -21.69
N LEU A 28 -9.88 -4.35 -21.11
CA LEU A 28 -9.96 -4.75 -19.70
C LEU A 28 -9.38 -6.16 -19.56
N GLY A 29 -8.06 -6.25 -19.49
CA GLY A 29 -7.36 -7.54 -19.52
C GLY A 29 -7.15 -8.13 -18.13
N LEU A 30 -7.92 -9.14 -17.76
CA LEU A 30 -7.56 -10.07 -16.67
C LEU A 30 -6.24 -10.77 -17.02
N ARG A 31 -5.12 -10.28 -16.49
CA ARG A 31 -3.78 -10.74 -16.93
C ARG A 31 -3.48 -12.20 -16.56
N GLU A 32 -3.93 -12.69 -15.41
CA GLU A 32 -3.69 -14.08 -14.96
C GLU A 32 -4.57 -14.46 -13.76
N ILE A 33 -5.49 -15.43 -13.90
CA ILE A 33 -5.99 -16.17 -12.72
C ILE A 33 -5.04 -17.34 -12.49
N ARG A 34 -4.27 -17.27 -11.41
CA ARG A 34 -3.28 -18.30 -11.05
C ARG A 34 -3.75 -19.12 -9.87
N LEU A 35 -4.31 -20.29 -10.15
CA LEU A 35 -4.74 -21.25 -9.14
C LEU A 35 -3.52 -22.00 -8.61
N GLU A 36 -2.96 -21.54 -7.49
CA GLU A 36 -1.88 -22.24 -6.77
C GLU A 36 -2.50 -23.01 -5.60
N ASN A 37 -2.53 -24.35 -5.72
CA ASN A 37 -3.08 -25.23 -4.71
C ASN A 37 -2.02 -25.41 -3.60
N HIS A 38 -2.21 -24.77 -2.44
CA HIS A 38 -1.12 -24.66 -1.46
C HIS A 38 -1.07 -25.76 -0.39
N THR A 39 -2.07 -26.63 -0.22
CA THR A 39 -1.98 -27.88 0.58
C THR A 39 -3.33 -28.62 0.59
N ARG A 40 -3.31 -29.96 0.53
CA ARG A 40 -4.44 -30.81 0.98
C ARG A 40 -4.16 -31.26 2.41
N PHE A 41 -4.49 -30.44 3.40
CA PHE A 41 -4.66 -30.93 4.76
C PHE A 41 -6.12 -30.68 5.14
N GLN A 42 -6.92 -31.75 5.16
CA GLN A 42 -8.35 -31.78 5.55
C GLN A 42 -9.22 -30.71 4.88
N ASP A 43 -9.88 -31.06 3.77
CA ASP A 43 -11.05 -30.38 3.17
C ASP A 43 -10.99 -28.85 2.92
N ASP A 44 -9.87 -28.17 3.20
CA ASP A 44 -9.67 -26.74 3.01
C ASP A 44 -8.86 -26.49 1.73
N TYR A 45 -9.48 -25.86 0.74
CA TYR A 45 -8.82 -25.47 -0.51
C TYR A 45 -8.51 -23.97 -0.48
N ARG A 46 -7.24 -23.62 -0.71
CA ARG A 46 -6.82 -22.22 -0.84
C ARG A 46 -6.61 -21.86 -2.30
N MET A 47 -7.26 -20.78 -2.72
CA MET A 47 -7.21 -20.26 -4.09
C MET A 47 -6.59 -18.87 -4.09
N LYS A 48 -5.61 -18.64 -4.96
CA LYS A 48 -5.09 -17.31 -5.27
C LYS A 48 -5.74 -16.81 -6.55
N ILE A 49 -6.27 -15.59 -6.53
CA ILE A 49 -6.82 -14.91 -7.70
C ILE A 49 -6.07 -13.58 -7.83
N VAL A 50 -5.48 -13.34 -8.99
CA VAL A 50 -4.79 -12.07 -9.28
C VAL A 50 -5.58 -11.36 -10.36
N ILE A 51 -6.22 -10.26 -10.00
CA ILE A 51 -6.96 -9.44 -10.96
C ILE A 51 -6.09 -8.21 -11.23
N ASN A 52 -5.53 -8.11 -12.43
CA ASN A 52 -4.84 -6.90 -12.88
C ASN A 52 -5.78 -6.19 -13.85
N PHE A 53 -6.18 -4.96 -13.54
CA PHE A 53 -6.88 -4.09 -14.48
C PHE A 53 -5.87 -3.16 -15.13
N ASN A 54 -5.85 -3.13 -16.46
CA ASN A 54 -5.19 -2.08 -17.22
C ASN A 54 -6.26 -1.41 -18.07
N VAL A 55 -6.41 -0.10 -17.98
CA VAL A 55 -7.21 0.66 -18.95
C VAL A 55 -6.23 1.18 -20.00
N PHE A 56 -6.37 0.69 -21.23
CA PHE A 56 -5.61 1.22 -22.37
C PHE A 56 -6.49 2.22 -23.10
N HIS A 57 -6.14 3.50 -23.05
CA HIS A 57 -6.75 4.52 -23.89
C HIS A 57 -5.94 4.63 -25.19
N GLN A 58 -6.55 4.29 -26.33
CA GLN A 58 -6.15 4.89 -27.60
C GLN A 58 -7.01 6.14 -27.81
N GLY A 59 -6.36 7.24 -28.20
CA GLY A 59 -6.98 8.56 -28.28
C GLY A 59 -8.25 8.58 -29.12
N ASP A 60 -9.33 9.09 -28.53
CA ASP A 60 -9.92 10.38 -28.86
C ASP A 60 -10.86 10.80 -27.71
N ASP A 61 -11.22 12.08 -27.68
CA ASP A 61 -11.96 12.80 -26.65
C ASP A 61 -13.33 12.18 -26.32
N PHE A 62 -13.53 11.75 -25.06
CA PHE A 62 -14.75 11.11 -24.56
C PHE A 62 -15.36 11.83 -23.35
N SER A 63 -15.27 13.15 -23.32
CA SER A 63 -15.87 13.99 -22.27
C SER A 63 -17.40 13.87 -22.08
N SER A 64 -18.10 12.97 -22.78
CA SER A 64 -19.58 12.89 -22.76
C SER A 64 -20.23 11.50 -22.63
N TYR A 65 -19.49 10.39 -22.45
CA TYR A 65 -20.12 9.06 -22.29
C TYR A 65 -19.49 8.23 -21.15
N ASN A 66 -20.29 7.87 -20.13
CA ASN A 66 -19.87 7.07 -18.97
C ASN A 66 -19.88 5.56 -19.30
N ILE A 67 -19.15 5.17 -20.35
CA ILE A 67 -18.98 3.77 -20.79
C ILE A 67 -18.16 2.95 -19.80
N GLU A 68 -17.31 3.60 -19.00
CA GLU A 68 -16.41 2.95 -18.05
C GLU A 68 -17.16 2.20 -16.95
N SER A 69 -18.23 2.78 -16.36
CA SER A 69 -19.01 2.12 -15.30
C SER A 69 -19.76 0.89 -15.82
N PHE A 70 -20.47 1.01 -16.95
CA PHE A 70 -21.31 -0.09 -17.47
C PHE A 70 -20.50 -1.32 -17.90
N VAL A 71 -19.32 -1.12 -18.50
CA VAL A 71 -18.46 -2.24 -18.90
C VAL A 71 -17.76 -2.86 -17.68
N TYR A 72 -17.44 -2.05 -16.67
CA TYR A 72 -16.80 -2.50 -15.44
C TYR A 72 -17.74 -3.35 -14.57
N ASP A 73 -18.97 -2.89 -14.32
CA ASP A 73 -19.95 -3.59 -13.47
C ASP A 73 -20.37 -4.94 -14.06
N ASN A 74 -20.57 -4.98 -15.40
CA ASN A 74 -20.86 -6.23 -16.12
C ASN A 74 -19.66 -7.19 -16.11
N PHE A 75 -18.42 -6.68 -16.18
CA PHE A 75 -17.22 -7.51 -16.10
C PHE A 75 -17.02 -8.10 -14.70
N LEU A 76 -17.22 -7.31 -13.65
CA LEU A 76 -17.15 -7.77 -12.26
C LEU A 76 -18.19 -8.86 -11.99
N SER A 77 -19.44 -8.62 -12.40
CA SER A 77 -20.54 -9.59 -12.28
C SER A 77 -20.24 -10.90 -13.04
N LEU A 78 -19.64 -10.82 -14.23
CA LEU A 78 -19.23 -12.00 -15.00
C LEU A 78 -18.09 -12.76 -14.31
N LEU A 79 -17.15 -12.05 -13.70
CA LEU A 79 -16.01 -12.64 -13.01
C LEU A 79 -16.45 -13.31 -11.70
N GLU A 80 -17.33 -12.67 -10.93
CA GLU A 80 -17.97 -13.24 -9.74
C GLU A 80 -18.75 -14.51 -10.08
N SER A 81 -19.66 -14.46 -11.06
CA SER A 81 -20.44 -15.64 -11.47
C SER A 81 -19.57 -16.78 -12.00
N THR A 82 -18.48 -16.47 -12.72
CA THR A 82 -17.51 -17.47 -13.19
C THR A 82 -16.78 -18.12 -12.01
N LEU A 83 -16.38 -17.36 -11.00
CA LEU A 83 -15.69 -17.89 -9.82
C LEU A 83 -16.63 -18.68 -8.92
N GLU A 84 -17.85 -18.21 -8.69
CA GLU A 84 -18.89 -18.94 -7.96
C GLU A 84 -19.23 -20.26 -8.64
N GLY A 85 -19.41 -20.25 -9.97
CA GLY A 85 -19.62 -21.45 -10.76
C GLY A 85 -18.44 -22.42 -10.65
N PHE A 86 -17.21 -21.92 -10.67
CA PHE A 86 -16.02 -22.77 -10.51
C PHE A 86 -15.93 -23.36 -9.10
N ILE A 87 -16.09 -22.54 -8.05
CA ILE A 87 -15.96 -22.98 -6.66
C ILE A 87 -17.09 -23.93 -6.27
N SER A 88 -18.34 -23.66 -6.67
CA SER A 88 -19.49 -24.53 -6.41
C SER A 88 -19.32 -25.92 -7.03
N ASN A 89 -18.69 -26.00 -8.21
CA ASN A 89 -18.36 -27.27 -8.87
C ASN A 89 -17.28 -28.08 -8.12
N TYR A 90 -16.37 -27.43 -7.40
CA TYR A 90 -15.35 -28.11 -6.59
C TYR A 90 -15.80 -28.37 -5.14
N HIS A 91 -16.72 -27.57 -4.59
CA HIS A 91 -17.01 -27.52 -3.15
C HIS A 91 -18.49 -27.66 -2.73
N ARG A 92 -19.38 -28.19 -3.58
CA ARG A 92 -20.78 -28.54 -3.22
C ARG A 92 -21.55 -27.42 -2.50
N GLY A 93 -21.44 -26.18 -2.98
CA GLY A 93 -22.27 -25.07 -2.51
C GLY A 93 -21.82 -24.37 -1.21
N SER A 94 -20.61 -24.64 -0.72
CA SER A 94 -20.03 -23.84 0.37
C SER A 94 -19.73 -22.40 -0.10
N PRO A 95 -20.06 -21.37 0.70
CA PRO A 95 -19.72 -19.99 0.38
C PRO A 95 -18.21 -19.79 0.41
N TRP A 96 -17.69 -18.99 -0.52
CA TRP A 96 -16.28 -18.61 -0.56
C TRP A 96 -16.07 -17.24 0.09
N PHE A 97 -14.83 -16.97 0.52
CA PHE A 97 -14.46 -15.70 1.14
C PHE A 97 -12.99 -15.39 0.87
N PHE A 98 -12.66 -14.09 0.84
CA PHE A 98 -11.28 -13.65 0.72
C PHE A 98 -10.48 -13.92 2.00
N GLU A 99 -9.34 -14.61 1.88
CA GLU A 99 -8.36 -14.71 2.97
C GLU A 99 -7.41 -13.50 3.02
N LYS A 100 -7.18 -12.86 1.87
CA LYS A 100 -6.34 -11.69 1.70
C LYS A 100 -6.87 -10.80 0.56
N VAL A 101 -6.90 -9.49 0.79
CA VAL A 101 -7.12 -8.46 -0.22
C VAL A 101 -5.91 -7.53 -0.21
N GLU A 102 -5.43 -7.12 -1.38
CA GLU A 102 -4.28 -6.22 -1.51
C GLU A 102 -4.67 -5.03 -2.39
N TYR A 103 -4.61 -3.85 -1.79
CA TYR A 103 -4.72 -2.57 -2.47
C TYR A 103 -3.33 -2.09 -2.82
N SER A 104 -3.12 -1.64 -4.06
CA SER A 104 -1.81 -1.14 -4.47
C SER A 104 -1.92 0.04 -5.41
N ARG A 105 -1.03 1.01 -5.24
CA ARG A 105 -0.88 2.14 -6.17
C ARG A 105 0.57 2.36 -6.53
N ASP A 106 0.81 2.53 -7.82
CA ASP A 106 2.11 2.90 -8.36
C ASP A 106 2.26 4.43 -8.38
N TYR A 107 3.42 4.93 -7.94
CA TYR A 107 3.76 6.35 -7.86
C TYR A 107 5.08 6.60 -8.58
N PHE A 108 5.07 7.54 -9.52
CA PHE A 108 6.24 7.91 -10.31
C PHE A 108 6.80 9.24 -9.84
N THR A 109 8.13 9.32 -9.68
CA THR A 109 8.78 10.52 -9.16
C THR A 109 10.21 10.69 -9.63
N GLU A 110 10.56 11.89 -10.07
CA GLU A 110 11.94 12.25 -10.39
C GLU A 110 12.78 12.52 -9.12
N ASN A 111 12.11 12.77 -7.99
CA ASN A 111 12.73 13.11 -6.69
C ASN A 111 13.10 11.88 -5.85
N HIS A 112 13.58 10.81 -6.48
CA HIS A 112 13.83 9.51 -5.86
C HIS A 112 14.68 9.57 -4.57
N ASN A 113 15.71 10.43 -4.52
CA ASN A 113 16.55 10.59 -3.32
C ASN A 113 15.77 11.13 -2.11
N GLU A 114 14.89 12.11 -2.34
CA GLU A 114 14.07 12.68 -1.28
C GLU A 114 12.99 11.70 -0.82
N ILE A 115 12.36 11.02 -1.77
CA ILE A 115 11.34 10.00 -1.49
C ILE A 115 11.94 8.84 -0.71
N ASN A 116 13.12 8.34 -1.10
CA ASN A 116 13.85 7.32 -0.34
C ASN A 116 14.20 7.80 1.08
N ASN A 117 14.70 9.03 1.23
CA ASN A 117 15.00 9.61 2.54
C ASN A 117 13.75 9.70 3.43
N ILE A 118 12.59 10.05 2.87
CA ILE A 118 11.34 10.14 3.63
C ILE A 118 10.79 8.78 4.01
N ILE A 119 10.74 7.84 3.06
CA ILE A 119 10.24 6.48 3.28
C ILE A 119 11.06 5.77 4.36
N THR A 120 12.39 5.73 4.20
CA THR A 120 13.29 4.95 5.08
C THR A 120 13.44 5.52 6.49
N LYS A 121 13.26 6.85 6.69
CA LYS A 121 13.36 7.49 8.00
C LYS A 121 12.06 7.50 8.79
N CYS A 122 10.96 7.03 8.19
CA CYS A 122 9.68 7.04 8.85
C CYS A 122 9.47 5.82 9.76
N ASN A 123 8.56 5.96 10.73
CA ASN A 123 8.04 4.86 11.52
C ASN A 123 6.64 5.09 12.08
N TYR A 124 6.23 6.34 12.32
CA TYR A 124 4.83 6.81 12.41
C TYR A 124 4.87 8.20 13.02
N ILE A 125 4.23 9.15 12.36
CA ILE A 125 3.98 10.48 12.92
C ILE A 125 2.91 10.39 14.03
N ASN A 126 1.93 9.49 13.92
CA ASN A 126 0.82 9.35 14.88
C ASN A 126 0.71 7.92 15.48
N GLY A 127 1.62 7.54 16.38
CA GLY A 127 1.87 6.17 16.86
C GLY A 127 0.76 5.49 17.70
N LYS A 128 -0.51 5.56 17.28
CA LYS A 128 -1.66 4.98 18.00
C LYS A 128 -1.80 3.46 17.83
N ARG A 129 -1.13 2.83 16.87
CA ARG A 129 -1.26 1.39 16.56
C ARG A 129 0.02 0.62 16.83
N LYS A 130 -0.10 -0.61 17.35
CA LYS A 130 0.98 -1.59 17.46
C LYS A 130 1.26 -2.18 16.07
N LEU A 131 1.90 -1.40 15.20
CA LEU A 131 2.49 -1.91 13.97
C LEU A 131 3.97 -2.18 14.23
N GLU A 132 4.42 -3.38 13.86
CA GLU A 132 5.84 -3.68 13.78
C GLU A 132 6.40 -3.07 12.51
N PHE A 133 7.57 -2.44 12.62
CA PHE A 133 8.24 -1.74 11.54
C PHE A 133 9.47 -2.52 11.09
N HIS A 134 9.56 -2.75 9.78
CA HIS A 134 10.68 -3.43 9.14
C HIS A 134 11.16 -2.57 7.98
N ALA A 135 12.38 -2.06 8.07
CA ALA A 135 13.04 -1.40 6.94
C ALA A 135 13.88 -2.41 6.16
N TYR A 136 13.89 -2.29 4.85
CA TYR A 136 14.73 -3.07 3.94
C TYR A 136 15.28 -2.16 2.83
N GLU A 137 16.21 -2.67 2.02
CA GLU A 137 16.97 -1.85 1.07
C GLU A 137 16.09 -1.04 0.12
N SER A 138 14.99 -1.64 -0.36
CA SER A 138 14.08 -1.02 -1.32
C SER A 138 12.90 -0.29 -0.70
N GLY A 139 12.71 -0.31 0.63
CA GLY A 139 11.51 0.28 1.22
C GLY A 139 11.27 -0.09 2.68
N ILE A 140 9.99 -0.06 3.06
CA ILE A 140 9.56 -0.37 4.42
C ILE A 140 8.28 -1.21 4.41
N GLU A 141 8.12 -1.99 5.48
CA GLU A 141 6.91 -2.72 5.83
C GLU A 141 6.44 -2.33 7.23
N PHE A 142 5.13 -2.14 7.37
CA PHE A 142 4.44 -2.14 8.65
C PHE A 142 3.50 -3.32 8.75
N CYS A 143 3.57 -4.10 9.82
CA CYS A 143 2.72 -5.28 10.00
C CYS A 143 2.02 -5.27 11.36
N SER A 144 0.71 -5.55 11.40
CA SER A 144 0.04 -5.93 12.64
C SER A 144 -0.21 -7.43 12.69
N TYR A 145 -0.11 -7.97 13.90
CA TYR A 145 -0.33 -9.38 14.16
C TYR A 145 -1.42 -9.57 15.21
N GLU A 146 -2.18 -10.65 15.04
CA GLU A 146 -2.99 -11.21 16.11
C GLU A 146 -2.22 -12.36 16.77
N LYS A 147 -2.29 -12.43 18.11
CA LYS A 147 -1.74 -13.55 18.87
C LYS A 147 -2.77 -14.68 18.86
N THR A 148 -2.36 -15.85 18.39
CA THR A 148 -3.07 -17.11 18.59
C THR A 148 -2.23 -18.01 19.50
N ASP A 149 -2.83 -19.03 20.10
CA ASP A 149 -2.18 -19.90 21.11
C ASP A 149 -0.88 -20.58 20.61
N GLN A 150 -0.67 -20.67 19.30
CA GLN A 150 0.48 -21.37 18.70
C GLN A 150 1.22 -20.57 17.61
N SER A 151 0.72 -19.40 17.20
CA SER A 151 1.36 -18.61 16.12
C SER A 151 0.97 -17.13 16.13
N ARG A 152 1.78 -16.30 15.47
CA ARG A 152 1.42 -14.92 15.14
C ARG A 152 0.86 -14.89 13.73
N ARG A 153 -0.38 -14.48 13.55
CA ARG A 153 -0.99 -14.33 12.22
C ARG A 153 -1.04 -12.85 11.81
N PRO A 154 -0.55 -12.48 10.62
CA PRO A 154 -0.66 -11.11 10.16
C PRO A 154 -2.14 -10.77 9.94
N THR A 155 -2.56 -9.59 10.39
CA THR A 155 -3.91 -9.06 10.19
C THR A 155 -3.91 -7.92 9.17
N PHE A 156 -2.82 -7.17 9.10
CA PHE A 156 -2.64 -6.07 8.17
C PHE A 156 -1.16 -5.92 7.82
N ARG A 157 -0.85 -5.60 6.56
CA ARG A 157 0.47 -5.11 6.15
C ARG A 157 0.35 -3.85 5.31
N PHE A 158 1.28 -2.93 5.49
CA PHE A 158 1.47 -1.78 4.62
C PHE A 158 2.89 -1.76 4.10
N HIS A 159 3.05 -1.70 2.79
CA HIS A 159 4.36 -1.65 2.14
C HIS A 159 4.50 -0.32 1.42
N PHE A 160 5.69 0.28 1.48
CA PHE A 160 6.06 1.36 0.58
C PHE A 160 7.49 1.14 0.13
N TYR A 161 7.66 0.82 -1.16
CA TYR A 161 8.93 0.38 -1.69
C TYR A 161 9.14 0.79 -3.14
N ARG A 162 10.40 0.83 -3.55
CA ARG A 162 10.82 1.02 -4.94
C ARG A 162 10.58 -0.27 -5.71
N LYS A 163 9.69 -0.24 -6.70
CA LYS A 163 9.27 -1.46 -7.43
C LYS A 163 10.36 -2.01 -8.35
N LYS A 164 11.34 -1.17 -8.74
CA LYS A 164 12.51 -1.57 -9.54
C LYS A 164 13.21 -2.79 -8.95
N THR A 165 13.44 -2.82 -7.64
CA THR A 165 14.20 -3.88 -6.98
C THR A 165 13.49 -5.23 -7.05
N GLU A 166 12.15 -5.26 -7.06
CA GLU A 166 11.35 -6.49 -7.18
C GLU A 166 11.26 -7.02 -8.63
N GLN A 167 11.32 -6.14 -9.63
CA GLN A 167 11.21 -6.52 -11.04
C GLN A 167 12.57 -6.81 -11.71
N LEU A 168 13.67 -6.29 -11.16
CA LEU A 168 15.02 -6.59 -11.63
C LEU A 168 15.44 -8.04 -11.35
N ASP A 169 14.80 -8.75 -10.42
CA ASP A 169 14.97 -10.20 -10.23
C ASP A 169 14.23 -11.02 -11.30
N LYS A 170 13.34 -10.41 -12.09
CA LYS A 170 12.54 -11.05 -13.17
C LYS A 170 12.99 -10.62 -14.57
N LYS A 171 14.27 -10.23 -14.69
CA LYS A 171 14.95 -9.48 -15.76
C LYS A 171 14.86 -9.99 -17.23
N SER A 172 14.22 -11.10 -17.56
CA SER A 172 14.44 -11.72 -18.87
C SER A 172 13.76 -11.04 -20.07
N HIS A 173 12.90 -10.02 -19.89
CA HIS A 173 12.01 -9.55 -20.99
C HIS A 173 11.74 -8.03 -21.10
N LEU A 174 12.47 -7.15 -20.40
CA LEU A 174 12.18 -5.70 -20.41
C LEU A 174 13.20 -4.90 -21.24
N THR A 175 12.74 -3.88 -21.98
CA THR A 175 13.59 -2.95 -22.75
C THR A 175 14.17 -1.83 -21.86
N ASP A 176 15.25 -1.16 -22.29
CA ASP A 176 15.89 -0.08 -21.53
C ASP A 176 14.93 1.08 -21.18
N ALA A 177 14.03 1.44 -22.10
CA ALA A 177 13.01 2.46 -21.86
C ALA A 177 12.00 2.03 -20.78
N GLN A 178 11.61 0.76 -20.77
CA GLN A 178 10.78 0.19 -19.71
C GLN A 178 11.53 0.17 -18.37
N ILE A 179 12.82 -0.21 -18.38
CA ILE A 179 13.68 -0.22 -17.19
C ILE A 179 13.83 1.19 -16.59
N MET A 180 13.98 2.23 -17.41
CA MET A 180 14.03 3.63 -16.97
C MET A 180 12.71 4.12 -16.38
N SER A 181 11.57 3.77 -16.99
CA SER A 181 10.25 4.10 -16.43
C SER A 181 10.00 3.44 -15.06
N ILE A 182 10.56 2.24 -14.85
CA ILE A 182 10.50 1.48 -13.60
C ILE A 182 11.48 2.04 -12.54
N GLU A 183 12.56 2.69 -12.97
CA GLU A 183 13.61 3.19 -12.08
C GLU A 183 13.12 4.21 -11.06
N ASN A 184 12.14 5.01 -11.47
CA ASN A 184 11.55 6.09 -10.70
C ASN A 184 10.18 5.72 -10.10
N MET A 185 9.85 4.43 -10.11
CA MET A 185 8.56 3.95 -9.69
C MET A 185 8.60 3.32 -8.30
N TYR A 186 7.73 3.83 -7.45
CA TYR A 186 7.44 3.28 -6.14
C TYR A 186 6.06 2.65 -6.15
N ARG A 187 5.85 1.73 -5.22
CA ARG A 187 4.55 1.14 -4.97
C ARG A 187 4.20 1.30 -3.50
N VAL A 188 2.96 1.71 -3.26
CA VAL A 188 2.33 1.62 -1.95
C VAL A 188 1.33 0.46 -1.98
N GLU A 189 1.40 -0.43 -1.00
CA GLU A 189 0.46 -1.53 -0.85
C GLU A 189 -0.14 -1.58 0.55
N ALA A 190 -1.43 -1.90 0.62
CA ALA A 190 -2.14 -2.22 1.86
C ALA A 190 -2.77 -3.61 1.72
N GLN A 191 -2.27 -4.56 2.50
CA GLN A 191 -2.74 -5.94 2.53
C GLN A 191 -3.64 -6.14 3.75
N LEU A 192 -4.88 -6.53 3.50
CA LEU A 192 -5.87 -6.89 4.49
C LEU A 192 -5.96 -8.41 4.54
N PHE A 193 -5.80 -8.99 5.71
CA PHE A 193 -5.99 -10.43 5.91
C PHE A 193 -7.37 -10.70 6.53
N LYS A 194 -7.78 -11.97 6.58
CA LYS A 194 -9.08 -12.45 7.09
C LYS A 194 -9.66 -11.63 8.24
N GLY A 195 -8.92 -11.43 9.34
CA GLY A 195 -9.44 -10.67 10.50
C GLY A 195 -9.80 -9.21 10.18
N ARG A 196 -9.07 -8.54 9.27
CA ARG A 196 -9.43 -7.18 8.79
C ARG A 196 -10.55 -7.17 7.77
N ILE A 197 -10.65 -8.22 6.96
CA ILE A 197 -11.78 -8.43 6.04
C ILE A 197 -13.07 -8.65 6.85
N ASP A 198 -13.01 -9.44 7.93
CA ASP A 198 -14.12 -9.65 8.85
C ASP A 198 -14.49 -8.34 9.61
N ASP A 199 -13.51 -7.55 10.04
CA ASP A 199 -13.74 -6.21 10.61
C ASP A 199 -14.48 -5.29 9.62
N LEU A 200 -14.04 -5.27 8.37
CA LEU A 200 -14.63 -4.48 7.30
C LEU A 200 -16.07 -4.86 7.03
N SER A 201 -16.33 -6.16 6.91
CA SER A 201 -17.67 -6.68 6.68
C SER A 201 -18.64 -6.24 7.78
N ARG A 202 -18.20 -6.29 9.05
CA ARG A 202 -19.00 -5.84 10.19
C ARG A 202 -19.21 -4.32 10.24
N GLN A 203 -18.21 -3.53 9.86
CA GLN A 203 -18.23 -2.07 10.03
C GLN A 203 -18.88 -1.34 8.86
N LEU A 204 -18.61 -1.80 7.64
CA LEU A 204 -19.00 -1.13 6.40
C LEU A 204 -20.07 -1.89 5.61
N GLY A 205 -20.48 -3.09 6.08
CA GLY A 205 -21.49 -3.89 5.41
C GLY A 205 -21.01 -4.58 4.13
N VAL A 206 -19.70 -4.60 3.86
CA VAL A 206 -19.13 -5.27 2.68
C VAL A 206 -19.22 -6.79 2.81
N SER A 207 -19.55 -7.48 1.72
CA SER A 207 -19.57 -8.93 1.67
C SER A 207 -18.14 -9.49 1.61
N ARG A 208 -17.85 -10.51 2.43
CA ARG A 208 -16.52 -11.16 2.48
C ARG A 208 -16.14 -11.92 1.20
N GLY A 209 -17.10 -12.12 0.30
CA GLY A 209 -16.93 -12.78 -0.98
C GLY A 209 -17.46 -11.96 -2.15
N SER A 210 -17.62 -10.64 -2.02
CA SER A 210 -17.93 -9.79 -3.18
C SER A 210 -16.65 -9.18 -3.72
N ILE A 211 -16.37 -9.44 -5.00
CA ILE A 211 -15.28 -8.83 -5.74
C ILE A 211 -15.61 -7.36 -5.96
N GLU A 212 -16.85 -7.05 -6.32
CA GLU A 212 -17.33 -5.68 -6.51
C GLU A 212 -16.99 -4.80 -5.29
N ASP A 213 -17.39 -5.24 -4.09
CA ASP A 213 -17.13 -4.52 -2.84
C ASP A 213 -15.63 -4.26 -2.61
N PHE A 214 -14.77 -5.25 -2.90
CA PHE A 214 -13.33 -5.13 -2.69
C PHE A 214 -12.60 -4.44 -3.85
N THR A 215 -13.21 -4.29 -5.02
CA THR A 215 -12.69 -3.50 -6.15
C THR A 215 -13.13 -2.03 -6.12
N ASN A 216 -13.93 -1.65 -5.12
CA ASN A 216 -14.36 -0.28 -4.92
C ASN A 216 -13.16 0.68 -4.72
N SER A 217 -12.96 1.60 -5.66
CA SER A 217 -11.85 2.56 -5.66
C SER A 217 -11.87 3.52 -4.47
N VAL A 218 -13.05 3.83 -3.92
CA VAL A 218 -13.18 4.65 -2.71
C VAL A 218 -12.68 3.89 -1.48
N LEU A 219 -12.95 2.59 -1.40
CA LEU A 219 -12.44 1.75 -0.31
C LEU A 219 -10.91 1.62 -0.39
N GLU A 220 -10.37 1.37 -1.60
CA GLU A 220 -8.93 1.38 -1.86
C GLU A 220 -8.28 2.69 -1.40
N ASP A 221 -8.78 3.82 -1.91
CA ASP A 221 -8.29 5.16 -1.60
C ASP A 221 -8.29 5.44 -0.11
N ASN A 222 -9.39 5.15 0.56
CA ASN A 222 -9.56 5.39 1.99
C ASN A 222 -8.52 4.62 2.81
N TYR A 223 -8.22 3.37 2.44
CA TYR A 223 -7.22 2.57 3.13
C TYR A 223 -5.82 3.11 2.89
N LEU A 224 -5.42 3.30 1.63
CA LEU A 224 -4.08 3.76 1.30
C LEU A 224 -3.81 5.16 1.86
N LYS A 225 -4.72 6.13 1.63
CA LYS A 225 -4.62 7.50 2.16
C LYS A 225 -4.48 7.51 3.68
N LYS A 226 -5.32 6.76 4.38
CA LYS A 226 -5.29 6.68 5.85
C LYS A 226 -3.91 6.27 6.37
N TYR A 227 -3.33 5.20 5.85
CA TYR A 227 -2.04 4.72 6.34
C TYR A 227 -0.90 5.63 5.93
N ILE A 228 -0.91 6.21 4.72
CA ILE A 228 0.08 7.21 4.32
C ILE A 228 0.04 8.43 5.25
N ILE A 229 -1.15 8.95 5.55
CA ILE A 229 -1.32 10.08 6.47
C ILE A 229 -0.86 9.73 7.88
N GLU A 230 -1.25 8.56 8.37
CA GLU A 230 -0.89 8.11 9.72
C GLU A 230 0.64 7.92 9.88
N ILE A 231 1.31 7.42 8.85
CA ILE A 231 2.75 7.18 8.79
C ILE A 231 3.51 8.49 8.56
N TYR A 232 3.18 9.23 7.51
CA TYR A 232 3.97 10.34 6.95
C TYR A 232 3.37 11.73 7.13
N GLY A 233 2.14 11.84 7.63
CA GLY A 233 1.48 13.12 7.90
C GLY A 233 0.93 13.82 6.66
N ILE A 234 0.26 14.95 6.90
CA ILE A 234 -0.42 15.78 5.90
C ILE A 234 0.33 17.08 5.59
N ASN A 235 1.42 17.36 6.29
CA ASN A 235 2.12 18.63 6.14
C ASN A 235 3.20 18.53 5.05
N PRO A 236 3.54 19.64 4.38
CA PRO A 236 4.66 19.64 3.44
C PRO A 236 6.00 19.30 4.12
N HIS A 237 6.85 18.56 3.41
CA HIS A 237 8.24 18.37 3.78
C HIS A 237 9.04 19.60 3.40
N ARG A 238 9.91 20.08 4.30
CA ARG A 238 10.68 21.32 4.09
C ARG A 238 12.15 21.09 4.41
N LYS A 239 12.99 21.96 3.87
CA LYS A 239 14.38 22.07 4.35
C LYS A 239 14.40 22.48 5.83
N ARG A 240 15.43 22.02 6.55
CA ARG A 240 15.64 22.30 7.98
C ARG A 240 15.52 23.79 8.33
N LYS A 241 16.09 24.67 7.50
CA LYS A 241 16.09 26.12 7.75
C LYS A 241 14.67 26.67 7.92
N ALA A 242 13.75 26.28 7.04
CA ALA A 242 12.35 26.71 7.09
C ALA A 242 11.63 26.19 8.33
N ASN A 243 11.85 24.90 8.69
CA ASN A 243 11.25 24.34 9.90
C ASN A 243 11.75 25.03 11.18
N VAL A 244 13.04 25.36 11.26
CA VAL A 244 13.61 26.12 12.38
C VAL A 244 13.03 27.53 12.48
N GLU A 245 12.79 28.18 11.35
CA GLU A 245 12.17 29.51 11.29
C GLU A 245 10.73 29.49 11.80
N ILE A 246 9.92 28.50 11.37
CA ILE A 246 8.57 28.27 11.91
C ILE A 246 8.62 28.11 13.43
N ILE A 247 9.50 27.24 13.95
CA ILE A 247 9.63 27.04 15.41
C ILE A 247 10.00 28.34 16.14
N LYS A 248 10.91 29.14 15.57
CA LYS A 248 11.36 30.39 16.18
C LYS A 248 10.26 31.44 16.24
N ASN A 249 9.41 31.49 15.21
CA ASN A 249 8.33 32.48 15.09
C ASN A 249 7.08 32.08 15.86
N SER A 250 6.79 30.77 16.00
CA SER A 250 5.56 30.29 16.63
C SER A 250 5.68 29.95 18.11
N CYS A 251 6.90 29.77 18.64
CA CYS A 251 7.12 29.52 20.07
C CYS A 251 7.66 30.77 20.75
N GLU A 252 7.22 31.10 21.95
CA GLU A 252 7.79 32.22 22.71
C GLU A 252 9.01 31.77 23.53
N SER A 253 8.87 30.66 24.27
CA SER A 253 9.91 30.15 25.17
C SER A 253 11.16 29.67 24.44
N SER A 254 12.31 30.28 24.79
CA SER A 254 13.65 29.86 24.34
C SER A 254 13.99 28.41 24.70
N TYR A 255 13.41 27.88 25.79
CA TYR A 255 13.58 26.47 26.15
C TYR A 255 12.80 25.57 25.19
N SER A 256 11.54 25.88 24.92
CA SER A 256 10.71 25.12 23.98
C SER A 256 11.27 25.14 22.56
N LYS A 257 11.77 26.30 22.08
CA LYS A 257 12.46 26.40 20.79
C LYS A 257 13.61 25.40 20.68
N ARG A 258 14.50 25.39 21.69
CA ARG A 258 15.67 24.49 21.73
C ARG A 258 15.25 23.02 21.75
N GLN A 259 14.22 22.68 22.53
CA GLN A 259 13.72 21.31 22.59
C GLN A 259 13.15 20.84 21.25
N LEU A 260 12.30 21.65 20.60
CA LEU A 260 11.69 21.27 19.32
C LEU A 260 12.74 21.12 18.21
N ILE A 261 13.71 22.05 18.14
CA ILE A 261 14.82 21.96 17.19
C ILE A 261 15.68 20.72 17.48
N HIS A 262 15.96 20.43 18.75
CA HIS A 262 16.71 19.23 19.13
C HIS A 262 16.00 17.94 18.69
N ILE A 263 14.70 17.82 18.93
CA ILE A 263 13.91 16.66 18.47
C ILE A 263 13.92 16.55 16.95
N LEU A 264 13.73 17.66 16.23
CA LEU A 264 13.79 17.70 14.78
C LEU A 264 15.15 17.17 14.28
N ASP A 265 16.25 17.64 14.88
CA ASP A 265 17.61 17.23 14.51
C ASP A 265 17.88 15.75 14.80
N GLN A 266 17.43 15.23 15.96
CA GLN A 266 17.56 13.81 16.31
C GLN A 266 16.85 12.89 15.31
N ILE A 267 15.66 13.27 14.87
CA ILE A 267 14.89 12.52 13.86
C ILE A 267 15.64 12.50 12.53
N ASN A 268 16.18 13.64 12.10
CA ASN A 268 16.83 13.76 10.80
C ASN A 268 18.19 13.06 10.71
N GLN A 269 18.84 12.80 11.84
CA GLN A 269 20.08 12.01 11.93
C GLN A 269 19.88 10.50 11.77
N SER A 270 18.68 9.97 12.03
CA SER A 270 18.44 8.52 12.03
C SER A 270 17.08 8.16 11.45
N SER A 271 16.05 8.09 12.28
CA SER A 271 14.66 7.92 11.90
C SER A 271 13.79 8.33 13.08
N ILE A 272 12.48 8.48 12.88
CA ILE A 272 11.56 8.70 14.01
C ILE A 272 11.63 7.52 15.00
N HIS A 273 11.71 6.28 14.49
CA HIS A 273 11.83 5.07 15.32
C HIS A 273 13.08 5.10 16.19
N SER A 274 14.23 5.26 15.54
CA SER A 274 15.54 5.18 16.17
C SER A 274 15.72 6.33 17.15
N ALA A 275 15.29 7.55 16.79
CA ALA A 275 15.30 8.68 17.72
C ALA A 275 14.42 8.42 18.94
N ARG A 276 13.19 7.92 18.76
CA ARG A 276 12.26 7.61 19.86
C ARG A 276 12.83 6.55 20.81
N ASN A 277 13.45 5.50 20.28
CA ASN A 277 13.98 4.38 21.07
C ASN A 277 15.21 4.73 21.92
N LYS A 278 15.89 5.85 21.64
CA LYS A 278 16.94 6.38 22.52
C LYS A 278 16.39 6.84 23.88
N TYR A 279 15.09 7.12 23.97
CA TYR A 279 14.44 7.62 25.19
C TYR A 279 13.60 6.54 25.88
N LYS A 280 13.64 6.52 27.23
CA LYS A 280 12.86 5.60 28.07
C LYS A 280 11.99 6.36 29.07
N GLY A 281 10.92 5.72 29.54
CA GLY A 281 10.06 6.26 30.60
C GLY A 281 9.51 7.67 30.31
N ALA A 282 9.71 8.60 31.26
CA ALA A 282 9.24 9.98 31.16
C ALA A 282 9.86 10.75 29.97
N GLN A 283 11.12 10.48 29.63
CA GLN A 283 11.79 11.15 28.50
C GLN A 283 11.14 10.76 27.16
N ARG A 284 10.66 9.52 27.02
CA ARG A 284 9.93 9.09 25.83
C ARG A 284 8.60 9.84 25.69
N LYS A 285 7.86 10.03 26.79
CA LYS A 285 6.63 10.84 26.80
C LYS A 285 6.91 12.29 26.37
N LEU A 286 8.03 12.86 26.80
CA LEU A 286 8.45 14.20 26.39
C LEU A 286 8.80 14.26 24.89
N PHE A 287 9.52 13.27 24.38
CA PHE A 287 9.80 13.14 22.94
C PHE A 287 8.50 13.13 22.13
N ASP A 288 7.56 12.24 22.49
CA ASP A 288 6.29 12.10 21.78
C ASP A 288 5.43 13.37 21.89
N SER A 289 5.46 14.05 23.04
CA SER A 289 4.79 15.35 23.21
C SER A 289 5.39 16.44 22.32
N ASN A 290 6.71 16.51 22.19
CA ASN A 290 7.38 17.50 21.35
C ASN A 290 7.21 17.19 19.86
N LEU A 291 7.20 15.91 19.47
CA LEU A 291 6.82 15.49 18.13
C LEU A 291 5.41 15.95 17.78
N LYS A 292 4.45 15.78 18.70
CA LYS A 292 3.07 16.29 18.54
C LYS A 292 3.03 17.81 18.35
N LYS A 293 3.84 18.55 19.10
CA LYS A 293 3.95 20.01 18.94
C LYS A 293 4.50 20.40 17.56
N LEU A 294 5.52 19.71 17.05
CA LEU A 294 6.02 19.95 15.68
C LEU A 294 4.90 19.77 14.65
N ILE A 295 4.13 18.69 14.75
CA ILE A 295 3.02 18.41 13.84
C ILE A 295 1.96 19.52 13.90
N ASN A 296 1.62 19.97 15.12
CA ASN A 296 0.66 21.06 15.34
C ASN A 296 1.14 22.41 14.78
N LEU A 297 2.46 22.60 14.61
CA LEU A 297 3.03 23.77 13.94
C LEU A 297 3.02 23.64 12.40
N GLY A 298 2.42 22.59 11.84
CA GLY A 298 2.43 22.35 10.40
C GLY A 298 3.77 21.80 9.88
N ILE A 299 4.60 21.24 10.77
CA ILE A 299 5.92 20.69 10.43
C ILE A 299 5.84 19.17 10.32
N ASN A 300 6.17 18.64 9.14
CA ASN A 300 6.58 17.25 9.02
C ASN A 300 8.04 17.12 9.52
N PRO A 301 8.31 16.22 10.48
CA PRO A 301 9.58 16.19 11.22
C PRO A 301 10.75 15.63 10.39
N ILE A 302 10.47 14.99 9.25
CA ILE A 302 11.50 14.54 8.31
C ILE A 302 11.75 15.67 7.31
N ASN A 303 12.94 16.25 7.36
CA ASN A 303 13.35 17.32 6.48
C ASN A 303 13.75 16.75 5.11
N LEU A 304 13.63 17.60 4.10
CA LEU A 304 14.34 17.42 2.84
C LEU A 304 15.85 17.46 3.08
N THR A 305 16.60 16.71 2.28
CA THR A 305 18.06 16.70 2.37
C THR A 305 18.62 18.10 2.05
N SER A 306 19.83 18.40 2.53
CA SER A 306 20.49 19.68 2.21
C SER A 306 20.75 19.85 0.72
N GLN A 307 20.99 18.74 0.03
CA GLN A 307 21.25 18.66 -1.42
C GLN A 307 19.98 18.69 -2.26
N SER A 308 18.80 18.58 -1.64
CA SER A 308 17.52 18.65 -2.37
C SER A 308 17.43 19.92 -3.21
N PRO A 309 17.04 19.84 -4.49
CA PRO A 309 16.75 21.02 -5.29
C PRO A 309 15.48 21.73 -4.80
N LEU A 310 14.58 21.02 -4.11
CA LEU A 310 13.31 21.53 -3.64
C LEU A 310 13.45 22.22 -2.27
N ALA A 311 12.85 23.40 -2.12
CA ALA A 311 12.73 24.06 -0.82
C ALA A 311 11.61 23.43 0.04
N ILE A 312 10.52 23.06 -0.63
CA ILE A 312 9.30 22.47 -0.07
C ILE A 312 8.85 21.36 -1.03
N MET A 313 8.39 20.25 -0.47
CA MET A 313 7.76 19.16 -1.20
C MET A 313 6.38 18.87 -0.57
N PRO A 314 5.32 18.65 -1.39
CA PRO A 314 3.99 18.30 -0.87
C PRO A 314 4.02 17.05 0.02
N PRO A 315 3.04 16.84 0.91
CA PRO A 315 2.90 15.58 1.64
C PRO A 315 2.74 14.40 0.67
N LEU A 316 3.22 13.22 1.06
CA LEU A 316 3.15 12.03 0.19
C LEU A 316 1.73 11.65 -0.23
N VAL A 317 0.72 11.92 0.61
CA VAL A 317 -0.67 11.62 0.25
C VAL A 317 -1.16 12.43 -0.95
N GLU A 318 -0.78 13.70 -1.08
CA GLU A 318 -1.16 14.58 -2.20
C GLU A 318 -0.35 14.26 -3.46
N GLN A 319 0.84 13.68 -3.32
CA GLN A 319 1.64 13.27 -4.47
C GLN A 319 1.14 11.96 -5.10
N ILE A 320 0.34 11.17 -4.37
CA ILE A 320 -0.09 9.83 -4.78
C ILE A 320 -1.59 9.80 -5.16
N PHE A 321 -2.40 10.75 -4.67
CA PHE A 321 -3.85 10.83 -4.87
C PHE A 321 -4.26 12.26 -5.21
#